data_AF-A0A955QI30-F1
#
_entry.id   AF-A0A955QI30-F1
#
_cell.length_a   1.000
_cell.length_b   1.000
_cell.length_c   1.000
_cell.angle_alpha   90.00
_cell.angle_beta   90.00
_cell.angle_gamma   90.00
#
_symmetry.space_group_name_H-M   'P 1'
#
loop_
_entity.id
_entity.type
_entity.pdbx_description
1 polymer ?
#
loop_
_entity_poly.entity_id
_entity_poly.type
_entity_poly.pdbx_seq_one_letter_code
_entity_poly.pdbx_strand_id
1 'polypeptide(L)'
;MRRQEEQQTEAIIEYDRRVAAHPPELWTALVITPLLATAFFYLLPAHAQAQRSWQFLPQLSAYACLTLWAVRNRDIPAKLGLEYGKISTGIWKGLGVGLILGSLNTVLILYGAPLLDIEIGFLRETPHAHLSPALMVPWFILLIAIGVEVNFRGFLLGRFTALLTTCPVFAQRPFVAQALALGLSSLIFAFDPFMVVTFQSLHWIALWDGLIWGGIWLYTRNLYIPITAHAMEVIIEYLTIRSLLI
;
A
#
# COMPACT_ATOMS: atom_id res chain seq x y z
N MET A 1 19.71 -21.72 -19.04
CA MET A 1 18.87 -22.65 -18.26
C MET A 1 19.51 -22.98 -16.91
N ARG A 2 20.64 -23.70 -16.81
CA ARG A 2 21.27 -24.02 -15.48
C ARG A 2 21.48 -22.83 -14.55
N ARG A 3 22.01 -21.70 -15.03
CA ARG A 3 22.21 -20.51 -14.18
C ARG A 3 20.91 -19.87 -13.66
N GLN A 4 19.81 -19.99 -14.41
CA GLN A 4 18.51 -19.47 -13.96
C GLN A 4 17.89 -20.39 -12.90
N GLU A 5 18.04 -21.71 -13.07
CA GLU A 5 17.61 -22.70 -12.07
C GLU A 5 18.42 -22.58 -10.77
N GLU A 6 19.74 -22.34 -10.87
CA GLU A 6 20.61 -22.10 -9.71
C GLU A 6 20.22 -20.80 -8.98
N GLN A 7 20.00 -19.70 -9.70
CA GLN A 7 19.56 -18.43 -9.09
C GLN A 7 18.17 -18.54 -8.44
N GLN A 8 17.25 -19.28 -9.07
CA GLN A 8 15.92 -19.50 -8.54
C GLN A 8 15.95 -20.42 -7.31
N THR A 9 16.84 -21.41 -7.31
CA THR A 9 17.08 -22.31 -6.17
C THR A 9 17.73 -21.58 -5.00
N GLU A 10 18.73 -20.71 -5.24
CA GLU A 10 19.35 -19.89 -4.19
C GLU A 10 18.36 -18.90 -3.57
N ALA A 11 17.51 -18.27 -4.39
CA ALA A 11 16.47 -17.37 -3.91
C ALA A 11 15.43 -18.10 -3.02
N ILE A 12 15.05 -19.32 -3.38
CA ILE A 12 14.14 -20.17 -2.59
C ILE A 12 14.81 -20.60 -1.26
N ILE A 13 16.07 -21.02 -1.31
CA ILE A 13 16.82 -21.45 -0.12
C ILE A 13 17.05 -20.30 0.85
N GLU A 14 17.39 -19.11 0.33
CA GLU A 14 17.55 -17.91 1.17
C GLU A 14 16.21 -17.46 1.76
N TYR A 15 15.13 -17.60 1.00
CA TYR A 15 13.77 -17.34 1.47
C TYR A 15 13.37 -18.29 2.61
N ASP A 16 13.54 -19.60 2.44
CA ASP A 16 13.21 -20.60 3.47
C ASP A 16 14.04 -20.40 4.73
N ARG A 17 15.32 -20.03 4.59
CA ARG A 17 16.17 -19.67 5.74
C ARG A 17 15.65 -18.45 6.48
N ARG A 18 15.16 -17.43 5.77
CA ARG A 18 14.62 -16.19 6.37
C ARG A 18 13.27 -16.44 7.06
N VAL A 19 12.43 -17.31 6.50
CA VAL A 19 11.15 -17.74 7.09
C VAL A 19 11.37 -18.60 8.33
N ALA A 20 12.34 -19.50 8.31
CA ALA A 20 12.67 -20.36 9.45
C ALA A 20 13.39 -19.63 10.60
N ALA A 21 14.11 -18.54 10.32
CA ALA A 21 14.91 -17.82 11.31
C ALA A 21 14.10 -16.96 12.30
N HIS A 22 12.79 -16.74 12.06
CA HIS A 22 11.96 -15.91 12.92
C HIS A 22 10.91 -16.77 13.63
N PRO A 23 10.72 -16.62 14.96
CA PRO A 23 9.62 -17.29 15.64
C PRO A 23 8.29 -16.93 14.96
N PRO A 24 7.34 -17.87 14.84
CA PRO A 24 6.07 -17.65 14.16
C PRO A 24 5.38 -16.43 14.74
N GLU A 25 5.00 -15.51 13.85
CA GLU A 25 4.39 -14.26 14.25
C GLU A 25 3.02 -14.52 14.87
N LEU A 26 2.80 -13.99 16.07
CA LEU A 26 1.53 -14.15 16.75
C LEU A 26 0.49 -13.20 16.15
N TRP A 27 -0.75 -13.66 16.09
CA TRP A 27 -1.93 -12.84 15.74
C TRP A 27 -1.88 -12.25 14.32
N THR A 28 -1.25 -12.95 13.37
CA THR A 28 -1.27 -12.58 11.94
C THR A 28 -2.68 -12.54 11.36
N ALA A 29 -3.60 -13.35 11.88
CA ALA A 29 -5.02 -13.37 11.49
C ALA A 29 -5.78 -12.06 11.77
N LEU A 30 -5.24 -11.13 12.58
CA LEU A 30 -5.84 -9.79 12.77
C LEU A 30 -5.98 -8.99 11.47
N VAL A 31 -5.23 -9.36 10.42
CA VAL A 31 -5.35 -8.79 9.08
C VAL A 31 -6.74 -9.02 8.44
N ILE A 32 -7.47 -10.04 8.90
CA ILE A 32 -8.80 -10.34 8.38
C ILE A 32 -9.80 -9.26 8.81
N THR A 33 -9.61 -8.62 9.96
CA THR A 33 -10.51 -7.59 10.48
C THR A 33 -10.67 -6.39 9.53
N PRO A 34 -9.60 -5.70 9.07
CA PRO A 34 -9.73 -4.62 8.10
C PRO A 34 -10.28 -5.09 6.74
N LEU A 35 -9.97 -6.30 6.29
CA LEU A 35 -10.60 -6.88 5.10
C LEU A 35 -12.13 -7.00 5.26
N LEU A 36 -12.58 -7.55 6.38
CA LEU A 36 -14.01 -7.66 6.67
C LEU A 36 -14.65 -6.29 6.84
N ALA A 37 -13.97 -5.32 7.46
CA ALA A 37 -14.47 -3.95 7.58
C ALA A 37 -14.69 -3.31 6.20
N THR A 38 -13.76 -3.51 5.24
CA THR A 38 -13.95 -3.06 3.85
C THR A 38 -15.14 -3.77 3.20
N ALA A 39 -15.27 -5.09 3.34
CA ALA A 39 -16.39 -5.84 2.77
C ALA A 39 -17.74 -5.39 3.36
N PHE A 40 -17.82 -5.24 4.68
CA PHE A 40 -19.02 -4.82 5.38
C PHE A 40 -19.45 -3.40 5.02
N PHE A 41 -18.50 -2.49 4.74
CA PHE A 41 -18.82 -1.15 4.27
C PHE A 41 -19.71 -1.19 3.03
N TYR A 42 -19.40 -2.04 2.05
CA TYR A 42 -20.19 -2.17 0.82
C TYR A 42 -21.55 -2.85 1.01
N LEU A 43 -21.79 -3.47 2.17
CA LEU A 43 -23.10 -4.01 2.55
C LEU A 43 -23.97 -2.99 3.29
N LEU A 44 -23.41 -1.85 3.70
CA LEU A 44 -24.16 -0.79 4.37
C LEU A 44 -25.14 -0.11 3.40
N PRO A 45 -26.26 0.44 3.89
CA PRO A 45 -27.13 1.27 3.07
C PRO A 45 -26.42 2.54 2.61
N ALA A 46 -26.82 3.10 1.47
CA ALA A 46 -26.16 4.25 0.83
C ALA A 46 -25.98 5.46 1.77
N HIS A 47 -26.95 5.75 2.64
CA HIS A 47 -26.85 6.85 3.59
C HIS A 47 -25.75 6.66 4.64
N ALA A 48 -25.41 5.41 4.98
CA ALA A 48 -24.31 5.10 5.90
C ALA A 48 -22.98 5.13 5.14
N GLN A 49 -22.92 4.61 3.91
CA GLN A 49 -21.72 4.69 3.06
C GLN A 49 -21.27 6.14 2.80
N ALA A 50 -22.22 7.09 2.76
CA ALA A 50 -21.94 8.52 2.59
C ALA A 50 -21.26 9.18 3.82
N GLN A 51 -21.27 8.54 5.00
CA GLN A 51 -20.68 9.13 6.21
C GLN A 51 -19.19 8.79 6.31
N ARG A 52 -18.35 9.81 6.55
CA ARG A 52 -16.89 9.64 6.67
C ARG A 52 -16.47 8.65 7.76
N SER A 53 -17.22 8.58 8.86
CA SER A 53 -16.95 7.63 9.95
C SER A 53 -16.93 6.17 9.46
N TRP A 54 -17.87 5.80 8.59
CA TRP A 54 -17.91 4.47 7.98
C TRP A 54 -16.82 4.30 6.94
N GLN A 55 -16.48 5.35 6.18
CA GLN A 55 -15.42 5.29 5.17
C GLN A 55 -14.02 5.04 5.78
N PHE A 56 -13.75 5.61 6.97
CA PHE A 56 -12.47 5.43 7.67
C PHE A 56 -12.40 4.17 8.54
N LEU A 57 -13.52 3.48 8.74
CA LEU A 57 -13.58 2.32 9.64
C LEU A 57 -12.57 1.21 9.27
N PRO A 58 -12.37 0.85 7.98
CA PRO A 58 -11.36 -0.14 7.62
C PRO A 58 -9.95 0.28 8.04
N GLN A 59 -9.55 1.51 7.77
CA GLN A 59 -8.23 2.04 8.12
C GLN A 59 -8.04 2.10 9.65
N LEU A 60 -9.03 2.61 10.39
CA LEU A 60 -8.98 2.65 11.85
C LEU A 60 -8.88 1.25 12.46
N SER A 61 -9.63 0.28 11.93
CA SER A 61 -9.54 -1.11 12.37
C SER A 61 -8.16 -1.71 12.07
N ALA A 62 -7.55 -1.34 10.95
CA ALA A 62 -6.22 -1.79 10.58
C ALA A 62 -5.15 -1.27 11.55
N TYR A 63 -5.20 0.01 11.94
CA TYR A 63 -4.28 0.57 12.94
C TYR A 63 -4.50 -0.01 14.34
N ALA A 64 -5.75 -0.27 14.74
CA ALA A 64 -6.05 -0.96 15.99
C ALA A 64 -5.44 -2.37 16.00
N CYS A 65 -5.63 -3.11 14.90
CA CYS A 65 -5.08 -4.45 14.71
C CYS A 65 -3.54 -4.44 14.65
N LEU A 66 -2.94 -3.46 13.98
CA LEU A 66 -1.49 -3.23 13.96
C LEU A 66 -0.96 -3.01 15.38
N THR A 67 -1.64 -2.19 16.17
CA THR A 67 -1.25 -1.91 17.57
C THR A 67 -1.32 -3.18 18.42
N LEU A 68 -2.42 -3.94 18.34
CA LEU A 68 -2.58 -5.20 19.05
C LEU A 68 -1.53 -6.24 18.64
N TRP A 69 -1.28 -6.36 17.34
CA TRP A 69 -0.25 -7.23 16.79
C TRP A 69 1.14 -6.82 17.28
N ALA A 70 1.45 -5.51 17.28
CA ALA A 70 2.75 -4.98 17.69
C ALA A 70 3.04 -5.25 19.17
N VAL A 71 2.05 -5.13 20.05
CA VAL A 71 2.19 -5.43 21.49
C VAL A 71 2.53 -6.91 21.75
N ARG A 72 2.14 -7.82 20.84
CA ARG A 72 2.37 -9.27 20.99
C ARG A 72 3.60 -9.78 20.25
N ASN A 73 4.31 -8.94 19.51
CA ASN A 73 5.42 -9.33 18.68
C ASN A 73 6.68 -8.53 19.04
N ARG A 74 7.84 -9.15 18.86
CA ARG A 74 9.15 -8.46 18.93
C ARG A 74 9.61 -8.07 17.53
N ASP A 75 10.60 -7.19 17.49
CA ASP A 75 11.29 -6.76 16.27
C ASP A 75 10.35 -6.13 15.22
N ILE A 76 9.41 -5.31 15.71
CA ILE A 76 8.37 -4.67 14.89
C ILE A 76 8.96 -3.87 13.72
N PRO A 77 10.02 -3.06 13.87
CA PRO A 77 10.62 -2.35 12.74
C PRO A 77 11.11 -3.32 11.66
N ALA A 78 11.74 -4.43 12.01
CA ALA A 78 12.21 -5.41 11.02
C ALA A 78 11.03 -6.08 10.28
N LYS A 79 9.99 -6.47 11.01
CA LYS A 79 8.79 -7.11 10.43
C LYS A 79 7.98 -6.19 9.52
N LEU A 80 8.00 -4.89 9.78
CA LEU A 80 7.41 -3.87 8.90
C LEU A 80 8.33 -3.47 7.74
N GLY A 81 9.63 -3.76 7.81
CA GLY A 81 10.64 -3.33 6.83
C GLY A 81 11.20 -1.93 7.08
N LEU A 82 11.14 -1.44 8.31
CA LEU A 82 11.58 -0.13 8.80
C LEU A 82 12.96 -0.15 9.50
N GLU A 83 13.85 -1.07 9.10
CA GLU A 83 15.19 -1.15 9.70
C GLU A 83 16.05 0.09 9.39
N TYR A 84 16.72 0.66 10.39
CA TYR A 84 17.49 1.90 10.25
C TYR A 84 18.53 1.87 9.11
N GLY A 85 19.20 0.74 8.91
CA GLY A 85 20.19 0.58 7.83
C GLY A 85 19.61 0.69 6.41
N LYS A 86 18.28 0.63 6.27
CA LYS A 86 17.57 0.68 4.99
C LYS A 86 17.04 2.08 4.63
N ILE A 87 17.20 3.08 5.49
CA ILE A 87 16.64 4.44 5.29
C ILE A 87 17.21 5.08 4.03
N SER A 88 18.54 5.23 3.93
CA SER A 88 19.18 5.95 2.82
C SER A 88 18.87 5.31 1.46
N THR A 89 19.03 3.97 1.38
CA THR A 89 18.71 3.23 0.15
C THR A 89 17.21 3.29 -0.17
N GLY A 90 16.38 3.33 0.86
CA GLY A 90 14.93 3.50 0.77
C GLY A 90 14.53 4.81 0.13
N ILE A 91 15.08 5.91 0.64
CA ILE A 91 14.82 7.25 0.14
C ILE A 91 15.24 7.36 -1.33
N TRP A 92 16.47 7.01 -1.68
CA TRP A 92 16.96 7.17 -3.05
C TRP A 92 16.21 6.32 -4.08
N LYS A 93 15.96 5.05 -3.76
CA LYS A 93 15.18 4.18 -4.65
C LYS A 93 13.72 4.64 -4.74
N GLY A 94 13.14 5.05 -3.61
CA GLY A 94 11.77 5.53 -3.57
C GLY A 94 11.58 6.82 -4.36
N LEU A 95 12.51 7.78 -4.27
CA LEU A 95 12.50 8.98 -5.11
C LEU A 95 12.50 8.63 -6.60
N GLY A 96 13.38 7.73 -7.03
CA GLY A 96 13.44 7.29 -8.42
C GLY A 96 12.13 6.64 -8.89
N VAL A 97 11.58 5.72 -8.10
CA VAL A 97 10.31 5.05 -8.41
C VAL A 97 9.15 6.04 -8.43
N GLY A 98 9.03 6.90 -7.42
CA GLY A 98 7.93 7.87 -7.31
C GLY A 98 7.99 8.97 -8.38
N LEU A 99 9.18 9.37 -8.83
CA LEU A 99 9.32 10.27 -9.98
C LEU A 99 8.77 9.65 -11.26
N ILE A 100 9.11 8.38 -11.51
CA ILE A 100 8.63 7.66 -12.70
C ILE A 100 7.12 7.45 -12.63
N LEU A 101 6.63 6.86 -11.53
CA LEU A 101 5.22 6.54 -11.37
C LEU A 101 4.36 7.81 -11.31
N GLY A 102 4.76 8.83 -10.54
CA GLY A 102 4.00 10.08 -10.49
C GLY A 102 3.96 10.81 -11.83
N SER A 103 5.02 10.74 -12.63
CA SER A 103 4.98 11.30 -13.99
C SER A 103 4.01 10.50 -14.89
N LEU A 104 4.07 9.17 -14.84
CA LEU A 104 3.20 8.30 -15.62
C LEU A 104 1.73 8.43 -15.21
N ASN A 105 1.43 8.37 -13.92
CA ASN A 105 0.10 8.52 -13.36
C ASN A 105 -0.46 9.92 -13.67
N THR A 106 0.34 10.98 -13.54
CA THR A 106 -0.08 12.33 -13.96
C THR A 106 -0.47 12.38 -15.44
N VAL A 107 0.31 11.79 -16.34
CA VAL A 107 -0.03 11.73 -17.77
C VAL A 107 -1.31 10.93 -18.01
N LEU A 108 -1.46 9.78 -17.35
CA LEU A 108 -2.66 8.95 -17.44
C LEU A 108 -3.89 9.68 -16.91
N ILE A 109 -3.78 10.43 -15.81
CA ILE A 109 -4.90 11.20 -15.24
C ILE A 109 -5.28 12.36 -16.15
N LEU A 110 -4.31 13.14 -16.65
CA LEU A 110 -4.60 14.37 -17.40
C LEU A 110 -5.00 14.10 -18.86
N TYR A 111 -4.47 13.05 -19.47
CA TYR A 111 -4.70 12.75 -20.88
C TYR A 111 -5.41 11.42 -21.09
N GLY A 112 -5.04 10.38 -20.33
CA GLY A 112 -5.67 9.06 -20.46
C GLY A 112 -7.11 9.02 -19.98
N ALA A 113 -7.40 9.58 -18.81
CA ALA A 113 -8.74 9.54 -18.21
C ALA A 113 -9.77 10.31 -19.07
N PRO A 114 -9.49 11.54 -19.56
CA PRO A 114 -10.41 12.22 -20.48
C PRO A 114 -10.64 11.48 -21.80
N LEU A 115 -9.65 10.75 -22.32
CA LEU A 115 -9.83 9.92 -23.53
C LEU A 115 -10.80 8.74 -23.31
N LEU A 116 -11.05 8.37 -22.05
CA LEU A 116 -12.00 7.33 -21.65
C LEU A 116 -13.30 7.92 -21.09
N ASP A 117 -13.56 9.21 -21.33
CA ASP A 117 -14.71 9.96 -20.80
C ASP A 117 -14.82 9.95 -19.26
N ILE A 118 -13.68 9.77 -18.56
CA ILE A 118 -13.61 9.85 -17.10
C ILE A 118 -13.47 11.31 -16.69
N GLU A 119 -14.44 11.80 -15.92
CA GLU A 119 -14.40 13.17 -15.37
C GLU A 119 -13.33 13.29 -14.29
N ILE A 120 -12.42 14.26 -14.44
CA ILE A 120 -11.34 14.54 -13.46
C ILE A 120 -11.55 15.83 -12.66
N GLY A 121 -12.65 16.55 -12.90
CA GLY A 121 -12.96 17.83 -12.24
C GLY A 121 -13.05 17.70 -10.72
N PHE A 122 -13.52 16.55 -10.23
CA PHE A 122 -13.66 16.27 -8.80
C PHE A 122 -12.33 16.36 -8.02
N LEU A 123 -11.18 16.22 -8.69
CA LEU A 123 -9.85 16.33 -8.05
C LEU A 123 -9.60 17.73 -7.47
N ARG A 124 -10.30 18.77 -7.96
CA ARG A 124 -10.22 20.14 -7.44
C ARG A 124 -11.00 20.33 -6.14
N GLU A 125 -12.01 19.48 -5.92
CA GLU A 125 -12.96 19.58 -4.81
C GLU A 125 -12.53 18.72 -3.61
N THR A 126 -11.39 18.05 -3.70
CA THR A 126 -10.88 17.25 -2.59
C THR A 126 -10.43 18.16 -1.45
N PRO A 127 -10.61 17.75 -0.17
CA PRO A 127 -10.21 18.60 0.96
C PRO A 127 -8.74 19.04 0.93
N HIS A 128 -7.86 18.22 0.36
CA HIS A 128 -6.43 18.51 0.26
C HIS A 128 -6.09 19.48 -0.88
N ALA A 129 -6.90 19.57 -1.95
CA ALA A 129 -6.71 20.55 -3.01
C ALA A 129 -6.85 21.99 -2.49
N HIS A 130 -7.71 22.22 -1.50
CA HIS A 130 -7.93 23.53 -0.89
C HIS A 130 -6.85 23.95 0.12
N LEU A 131 -5.96 23.03 0.55
CA LEU A 131 -4.86 23.36 1.45
C LEU A 131 -3.73 24.09 0.69
N SER A 132 -3.00 24.96 1.41
CA SER A 132 -1.87 25.68 0.82
C SER A 132 -0.72 24.72 0.46
N PRO A 133 0.03 24.98 -0.62
CA PRO A 133 1.19 24.16 -0.99
C PRO A 133 2.25 24.08 0.13
N ALA A 134 2.41 25.14 0.93
CA ALA A 134 3.37 25.17 2.04
C ALA A 134 3.03 24.18 3.17
N LEU A 135 1.74 23.84 3.34
CA LEU A 135 1.32 22.80 4.28
C LEU A 135 1.37 21.42 3.62
N MET A 136 0.87 21.31 2.38
CA MET A 136 0.80 20.03 1.67
C MET A 136 2.17 19.45 1.35
N VAL A 137 3.07 20.26 0.81
CA VAL A 137 4.40 19.86 0.34
C VAL A 137 5.49 20.34 1.32
N PRO A 138 6.28 19.44 1.93
CA PRO A 138 6.18 17.99 1.92
C PRO A 138 5.33 17.41 3.06
N TRP A 139 4.86 18.23 4.01
CA TRP A 139 4.49 17.76 5.35
C TRP A 139 3.29 16.83 5.40
N PHE A 140 2.12 17.28 4.92
CA PHE A 140 0.90 16.45 4.96
C PHE A 140 1.03 15.24 4.03
N ILE A 141 1.64 15.41 2.85
CA ILE A 141 1.84 14.29 1.91
C ILE A 141 2.75 13.23 2.53
N LEU A 142 3.84 13.62 3.19
CA LEU A 142 4.73 12.67 3.86
C LEU A 142 4.00 11.94 5.00
N LEU A 143 3.20 12.65 5.79
CA LEU A 143 2.41 12.04 6.87
C LEU A 143 1.41 11.00 6.33
N ILE A 144 0.69 11.36 5.25
CA ILE A 144 -0.25 10.45 4.58
C ILE A 144 0.49 9.24 4.02
N ALA A 145 1.61 9.44 3.31
CA ALA A 145 2.41 8.36 2.76
C ALA A 145 2.90 7.41 3.85
N ILE A 146 3.42 7.91 4.96
CA ILE A 146 3.81 7.05 6.10
C ILE A 146 2.62 6.24 6.61
N GLY A 147 1.48 6.88 6.86
CA GLY A 147 0.29 6.21 7.36
C GLY A 147 -0.20 5.11 6.42
N VAL A 148 -0.43 5.47 5.15
CA VAL A 148 -0.92 4.54 4.12
C VAL A 148 0.05 3.38 3.94
N GLU A 149 1.34 3.62 3.81
CA GLU A 149 2.30 2.55 3.55
C GLU A 149 2.53 1.64 4.77
N VAL A 150 2.56 2.20 5.99
CA VAL A 150 2.61 1.39 7.21
C VAL A 150 1.38 0.50 7.34
N ASN A 151 0.21 1.02 6.99
CA ASN A 151 -1.03 0.24 7.02
C ASN A 151 -1.05 -0.84 5.92
N PHE A 152 -0.97 -0.46 4.65
CA PHE A 152 -1.23 -1.38 3.54
C PHE A 152 -0.05 -2.30 3.22
N ARG A 153 1.19 -1.80 3.24
CA ARG A 153 2.38 -2.56 2.84
C ARG A 153 3.06 -3.17 4.06
N GLY A 154 3.24 -2.39 5.12
CA GLY A 154 3.81 -2.86 6.37
C GLY A 154 2.92 -3.88 7.08
N PHE A 155 1.68 -3.49 7.39
CA PHE A 155 0.75 -4.35 8.14
C PHE A 155 -0.01 -5.31 7.22
N LEU A 156 -0.98 -4.85 6.41
CA LEU A 156 -1.89 -5.71 5.65
C LEU A 156 -1.14 -6.74 4.78
N LEU A 157 -0.30 -6.29 3.85
CA LEU A 157 0.47 -7.19 2.98
C LEU A 157 1.40 -8.10 3.77
N GLY A 158 2.13 -7.56 4.76
CA GLY A 158 3.03 -8.36 5.59
C GLY A 158 2.31 -9.45 6.38
N ARG A 159 1.15 -9.14 6.97
CA ARG A 159 0.38 -10.09 7.75
C ARG A 159 -0.34 -11.11 6.86
N PHE A 160 -0.89 -10.72 5.71
CA PHE A 160 -1.43 -11.68 4.75
C PHE A 160 -0.35 -12.64 4.26
N THR A 161 0.85 -12.12 3.98
CA THR A 161 1.97 -12.97 3.58
C THR A 161 2.28 -13.99 4.66
N ALA A 162 2.44 -13.56 5.91
CA ALA A 162 2.73 -14.45 7.03
C ALA A 162 1.62 -15.48 7.31
N LEU A 163 0.35 -15.06 7.22
CA LEU A 163 -0.80 -15.93 7.41
C LEU A 163 -0.90 -16.99 6.30
N LEU A 164 -0.73 -16.58 5.05
CA LEU A 164 -0.86 -17.49 3.91
C LEU A 164 0.32 -18.44 3.80
N THR A 165 1.56 -18.00 4.06
CA THR A 165 2.73 -18.90 4.00
C THR A 165 2.74 -19.94 5.12
N THR A 166 2.06 -19.67 6.24
CA THR A 166 1.90 -20.64 7.35
C THR A 166 0.64 -21.50 7.22
N CYS A 167 -0.26 -21.17 6.30
CA CYS A 167 -1.45 -21.97 6.02
C CYS A 167 -1.06 -23.31 5.36
N PRO A 168 -1.53 -24.47 5.86
CA PRO A 168 -1.19 -25.78 5.28
C PRO A 168 -1.47 -25.91 3.77
N VAL A 169 -2.50 -25.21 3.28
CA VAL A 169 -2.89 -25.19 1.86
C VAL A 169 -1.82 -24.57 0.97
N PHE A 170 -1.13 -23.54 1.45
CA PHE A 170 -0.16 -22.77 0.68
C PHE A 170 1.29 -22.91 1.18
N ALA A 171 1.51 -23.66 2.26
CA ALA A 171 2.83 -23.84 2.86
C ALA A 171 3.88 -24.38 1.87
N GLN A 172 3.46 -25.25 0.94
CA GLN A 172 4.34 -25.79 -0.12
C GLN A 172 4.41 -24.90 -1.38
N ARG A 173 3.72 -23.76 -1.41
CA ARG A 173 3.62 -22.85 -2.56
C ARG A 173 3.81 -21.39 -2.12
N PRO A 174 4.98 -21.02 -1.55
CA PRO A 174 5.19 -19.70 -0.98
C PRO A 174 5.03 -18.56 -2.00
N PHE A 175 5.38 -18.80 -3.27
CA PHE A 175 5.16 -17.83 -4.34
C PHE A 175 3.67 -17.54 -4.56
N VAL A 176 2.82 -18.57 -4.58
CA VAL A 176 1.37 -18.41 -4.72
C VAL A 176 0.78 -17.69 -3.51
N ALA A 177 1.24 -18.01 -2.30
CA ALA A 177 0.84 -17.31 -1.08
C ALA A 177 1.16 -15.81 -1.15
N GLN A 178 2.36 -15.45 -1.59
CA GLN A 178 2.77 -14.05 -1.75
C GLN A 178 2.00 -13.32 -2.85
N ALA A 179 1.80 -13.96 -4.00
CA ALA A 179 1.01 -13.39 -5.09
C ALA A 179 -0.44 -13.13 -4.65
N LEU A 180 -1.02 -14.06 -3.88
CA LEU A 180 -2.36 -13.90 -3.32
C LEU A 180 -2.39 -12.78 -2.26
N ALA A 181 -1.40 -12.71 -1.37
CA ALA A 181 -1.29 -11.62 -0.39
C ALA A 181 -1.15 -10.25 -1.07
N LEU A 182 -0.35 -10.17 -2.13
CA LEU A 182 -0.16 -8.97 -2.94
C LEU A 182 -1.47 -8.56 -3.62
N GLY A 183 -2.14 -9.48 -4.28
CA GLY A 183 -3.43 -9.24 -4.93
C GLY A 183 -4.50 -8.77 -3.92
N LEU A 184 -4.65 -9.47 -2.80
CA LEU A 184 -5.63 -9.13 -1.76
C LEU A 184 -5.34 -7.76 -1.14
N SER A 185 -4.11 -7.49 -0.73
CA SER A 185 -3.77 -6.18 -0.13
C SER A 185 -3.93 -5.02 -1.12
N SER A 186 -3.59 -5.22 -2.41
CA SER A 186 -3.76 -4.21 -3.45
C SER A 186 -5.24 -3.96 -3.77
N LEU A 187 -6.06 -5.02 -3.79
CA LEU A 187 -7.51 -4.88 -3.94
C LEU A 187 -8.13 -4.16 -2.73
N ILE A 188 -7.75 -4.52 -1.50
CA ILE A 188 -8.25 -3.83 -0.30
C ILE A 188 -7.85 -2.35 -0.32
N PHE A 189 -6.65 -2.02 -0.81
CA PHE A 189 -6.21 -0.64 -0.97
C PHE A 189 -7.03 0.11 -2.02
N ALA A 190 -7.21 -0.47 -3.22
CA ALA A 190 -7.97 0.15 -4.30
C ALA A 190 -9.46 0.31 -3.98
N PHE A 191 -10.03 -0.61 -3.20
CA PHE A 191 -11.43 -0.60 -2.77
C PHE A 191 -11.61 -0.09 -1.34
N ASP A 192 -10.58 0.52 -0.76
CA ASP A 192 -10.74 1.20 0.52
C ASP A 192 -11.80 2.30 0.35
N PRO A 193 -12.83 2.38 1.21
CA PRO A 193 -13.94 3.31 1.02
C PRO A 193 -13.52 4.77 0.90
N PHE A 194 -12.49 5.18 1.64
CA PHE A 194 -11.95 6.53 1.52
C PHE A 194 -11.28 6.73 0.16
N MET A 195 -10.55 5.74 -0.35
CA MET A 195 -9.95 5.80 -1.69
C MET A 195 -11.01 5.89 -2.78
N VAL A 196 -12.05 5.04 -2.74
CA VAL A 196 -13.13 5.04 -3.74
C VAL A 196 -13.90 6.36 -3.73
N VAL A 197 -14.21 6.92 -2.56
CA VAL A 197 -14.93 8.20 -2.47
C VAL A 197 -14.04 9.37 -2.90
N THR A 198 -12.75 9.35 -2.55
CA THR A 198 -11.83 10.46 -2.86
C THR A 198 -11.42 10.47 -4.33
N PHE A 199 -11.12 9.31 -4.90
CA PHE A 199 -10.59 9.18 -6.26
C PHE A 199 -11.64 8.74 -7.29
N GLN A 200 -12.86 8.42 -6.86
CA GLN A 200 -13.95 7.98 -7.74
C GLN A 200 -13.44 6.93 -8.74
N SER A 201 -13.74 7.08 -10.03
CA SER A 201 -13.28 6.18 -11.09
C SER A 201 -11.75 6.05 -11.21
N LEU A 202 -10.96 6.99 -10.68
CA LEU A 202 -9.50 6.92 -10.67
C LEU A 202 -8.95 5.97 -9.59
N HIS A 203 -9.80 5.44 -8.69
CA HIS A 203 -9.37 4.49 -7.65
C HIS A 203 -8.68 3.23 -8.22
N TRP A 204 -8.91 2.89 -9.49
CA TRP A 204 -8.23 1.79 -10.17
C TRP A 204 -6.72 2.01 -10.33
N ILE A 205 -6.24 3.26 -10.35
CA ILE A 205 -4.80 3.57 -10.37
C ILE A 205 -4.15 3.02 -9.08
N ALA A 206 -4.85 3.15 -7.95
CA ALA A 206 -4.38 2.63 -6.66
C ALA A 206 -4.20 1.10 -6.65
N LEU A 207 -4.92 0.35 -7.51
CA LEU A 207 -4.68 -1.08 -7.67
C LEU A 207 -3.29 -1.35 -8.25
N TRP A 208 -2.91 -0.60 -9.30
CA TRP A 208 -1.61 -0.71 -9.95
C TRP A 208 -0.48 -0.27 -9.00
N ASP A 209 -0.66 0.85 -8.31
CA ASP A 209 0.29 1.33 -7.32
C ASP A 209 0.47 0.32 -6.18
N GLY A 210 -0.63 -0.25 -5.69
CA GLY A 210 -0.63 -1.31 -4.69
C GLY A 210 0.19 -2.53 -5.13
N LEU A 211 0.02 -2.98 -6.38
CA LEU A 211 0.75 -4.11 -6.94
C LEU A 211 2.25 -3.80 -7.07
N ILE A 212 2.60 -2.62 -7.60
CA ILE A 212 4.00 -2.24 -7.81
C ILE A 212 4.71 -2.04 -6.47
N TRP A 213 4.15 -1.23 -5.57
CA TRP A 213 4.77 -0.90 -4.30
C TRP A 213 4.79 -2.12 -3.36
N GLY A 214 3.73 -2.93 -3.38
CA GLY A 214 3.68 -4.19 -2.65
C GLY A 214 4.71 -5.20 -3.17
N GLY A 215 4.89 -5.31 -4.49
CA GLY A 215 5.93 -6.15 -5.09
C GLY A 215 7.33 -5.69 -4.71
N ILE A 216 7.60 -4.39 -4.77
CA ILE A 216 8.87 -3.78 -4.31
C ILE A 216 9.10 -4.09 -2.83
N TRP A 217 8.08 -3.94 -1.97
CA TRP A 217 8.19 -4.25 -0.56
C TRP A 217 8.46 -5.73 -0.30
N LEU A 218 7.77 -6.65 -0.98
CA LEU A 218 8.00 -8.10 -0.85
C LEU A 218 9.44 -8.48 -1.22
N TYR A 219 9.95 -7.90 -2.31
CA TYR A 219 11.30 -8.16 -2.82
C TYR A 219 12.40 -7.56 -1.93
N THR A 220 12.23 -6.32 -1.49
CA THR A 220 13.30 -5.58 -0.77
C THR A 220 13.19 -5.64 0.74
N ARG A 221 11.98 -5.92 1.27
CA ARG A 221 11.62 -5.75 2.70
C ARG A 221 12.08 -4.40 3.24
N ASN A 222 11.91 -3.35 2.45
CA ASN A 222 12.28 -1.98 2.78
C ASN A 222 11.06 -1.07 2.58
N LEU A 223 10.40 -0.69 3.67
CA LEU A 223 9.20 0.14 3.64
C LEU A 223 9.50 1.62 3.37
N TYR A 224 10.75 2.07 3.54
CA TYR A 224 11.15 3.42 3.17
C TYR A 224 11.05 3.67 1.65
N ILE A 225 11.19 2.63 0.81
CA ILE A 225 11.02 2.73 -0.65
C ILE A 225 9.59 3.13 -0.99
N PRO A 226 8.55 2.35 -0.65
CA PRO A 226 7.18 2.72 -1.00
C PRO A 226 6.71 3.98 -0.28
N ILE A 227 7.15 4.27 0.96
CA ILE A 227 6.84 5.55 1.63
C ILE A 227 7.34 6.73 0.80
N THR A 228 8.60 6.68 0.37
CA THR A 228 9.19 7.79 -0.39
C THR A 228 8.63 7.86 -1.80
N ALA A 229 8.37 6.72 -2.44
CA ALA A 229 7.75 6.65 -3.77
C ALA A 229 6.35 7.27 -3.76
N HIS A 230 5.49 6.84 -2.83
CA HIS A 230 4.15 7.40 -2.64
C HIS A 230 4.22 8.92 -2.41
N ALA A 231 5.05 9.38 -1.46
CA ALA A 231 5.15 10.80 -1.18
C ALA A 231 5.57 11.62 -2.41
N MET A 232 6.57 11.14 -3.16
CA MET A 232 7.05 11.83 -4.37
C MET A 232 6.00 11.82 -5.48
N GLU A 233 5.32 10.69 -5.68
CA GLU A 233 4.24 10.55 -6.66
C GLU A 233 3.11 11.54 -6.41
N VAL A 234 2.59 11.57 -5.18
CA VAL A 234 1.50 12.49 -4.80
C VAL A 234 1.94 13.95 -4.82
N ILE A 235 3.22 14.25 -4.56
CA ILE A 235 3.76 15.62 -4.74
C ILE A 235 3.65 16.04 -6.22
N ILE A 236 4.05 15.17 -7.16
CA ILE A 236 4.00 15.47 -8.61
C ILE A 236 2.55 15.68 -9.04
N GLU A 237 1.67 14.74 -8.67
CA GLU A 237 0.26 14.81 -9.03
C GLU A 237 -0.39 16.07 -8.45
N TYR A 238 -0.19 16.33 -7.15
CA TYR A 238 -0.76 17.51 -6.48
C TYR A 238 -0.28 18.81 -7.11
N LEU A 239 1.02 18.98 -7.34
CA LEU A 239 1.55 20.21 -7.93
C LEU A 239 1.09 20.39 -9.37
N THR A 240 1.01 19.32 -10.15
CA THR A 240 0.62 19.39 -11.56
C THR A 240 -0.87 19.64 -11.71
N ILE A 241 -1.71 18.87 -11.00
CA ILE A 241 -3.16 19.07 -10.96
C ILE A 241 -3.47 20.48 -10.48
N ARG A 242 -2.85 20.93 -9.38
CA ARG A 242 -3.07 22.30 -8.90
C ARG A 242 -2.69 23.33 -9.95
N SER A 243 -1.57 23.18 -10.66
CA SER A 243 -1.12 24.17 -11.65
C SER A 243 -1.98 24.22 -12.92
N LEU A 244 -2.60 23.10 -13.30
CA LEU A 244 -3.35 22.98 -14.56
C LEU A 244 -4.87 23.08 -14.35
N LEU A 245 -5.35 22.70 -13.17
CA LEU A 245 -6.76 22.60 -12.85
C LEU A 245 -7.23 23.62 -11.80
N ILE A 246 -6.36 24.32 -11.07
CA ILE A 246 -6.79 25.29 -10.02
C ILE A 246 -6.21 26.67 -10.32
#